data_AF-A0A7C6KLD7-F1
#
_entry.id   AF-A0A7C6KLD7-F1
#
_cell.length_a   1.000
_cell.length_b   1.000
_cell.length_c   1.000
_cell.angle_alpha   90.00
_cell.angle_beta   90.00
_cell.angle_gamma   90.00
#
_symmetry.space_group_name_H-M   'P 1'
#
loop_
_entity.id
_entity.type
_entity.pdbx_description
1 polymer ?
#
loop_
_entity_poly.entity_id
_entity_poly.type
_entity_poly.pdbx_seq_one_letter_code
_entity_poly.pdbx_strand_id
1 'polypeptide(L)' 'MVGSEKWWSLLLGLLVLAAYIVPYKWLGQVRAWYGAGFFWALFALVVILLLVRFTTGWKEPPKGV' A
#
# COMPACT_ATOMS: atom_id res chain seq x y z
N MET A 1 13.06 7.73 19.41
CA MET A 1 11.65 7.39 19.14
C MET A 1 11.59 6.84 17.72
N VAL A 2 11.62 5.51 17.52
CA VAL A 2 11.83 4.91 16.17
C VAL A 2 11.04 3.59 15.97
N GLY A 3 10.02 3.31 16.81
CA GLY A 3 9.30 2.04 16.75
C GLY A 3 8.20 1.99 15.69
N SER A 4 7.35 3.02 15.64
CA SER A 4 6.16 3.06 14.78
C SER A 4 6.47 3.46 13.34
N GLU A 5 7.36 4.44 13.12
CA GLU A 5 7.68 4.93 11.77
C GLU A 5 8.38 3.87 10.92
N LYS A 6 9.31 3.11 11.52
CA LYS A 6 9.97 1.97 10.86
C LYS A 6 8.98 0.91 10.41
N TRP A 7 7.96 0.64 11.22
CA TRP A 7 6.91 -0.34 10.89
C TRP A 7 6.11 0.09 9.65
N TRP A 8 5.76 1.37 9.56
CA TRP A 8 5.07 1.91 8.39
C TRP A 8 5.94 1.91 7.13
N SER A 9 7.24 2.23 7.26
CA SER A 9 8.18 2.13 6.15
C SER A 9 8.36 0.67 5.68
N LEU A 10 8.41 -0.29 6.60
CA LEU A 10 8.46 -1.72 6.27
C LEU A 10 7.19 -2.19 5.57
N LEU A 11 6.01 -1.78 6.03
CA LEU A 11 4.74 -2.10 5.37
C LEU A 11 4.67 -1.55 3.94
N LEU A 12 5.14 -0.33 3.70
CA LEU A 12 5.26 0.23 2.35
C LEU A 12 6.21 -0.58 1.47
N GLY A 13 7.38 -0.96 2.00
CA GLY A 13 8.33 -1.81 1.28
C GLY A 13 7.74 -3.17 0.91
N LEU A 14 7.03 -3.81 1.85
CA LEU A 14 6.35 -5.08 1.62
C LEU A 14 5.23 -4.96 0.57
N LEU A 15 4.50 -3.84 0.58
CA LEU A 15 3.44 -3.55 -0.37
C LEU A 15 4.00 -3.42 -1.80
N VAL A 16 5.12 -2.70 -1.97
CA VAL A 16 5.79 -2.58 -3.27
C VAL A 16 6.27 -3.94 -3.78
N LEU A 17 6.84 -4.77 -2.89
CA LEU A 17 7.26 -6.13 -3.24
C LEU A 17 6.05 -7.00 -3.63
N ALA A 18 4.92 -6.90 -2.92
CA ALA A 18 3.70 -7.63 -3.25
C ALA A 18 3.14 -7.23 -4.63
N ALA A 19 3.25 -5.95 -5.01
CA ALA A 19 2.85 -5.45 -6.33
C ALA A 19 3.64 -6.09 -7.49
N TYR A 20 4.83 -6.61 -7.22
CA TYR A 20 5.67 -7.30 -8.21
C TYR A 20 5.60 -8.82 -8.08
N ILE A 21 5.64 -9.36 -6.86
CA ILE A 21 5.69 -10.81 -6.66
C ILE A 21 4.33 -11.44 -7.00
N VAL A 22 3.22 -10.86 -6.53
CA VAL A 22 1.90 -11.50 -6.68
C VAL A 22 1.44 -11.59 -8.15
N PRO A 23 1.47 -10.52 -8.96
CA PRO A 23 1.07 -10.62 -10.36
C PRO A 23 2.01 -11.50 -11.18
N TYR A 24 3.34 -11.37 -10.98
CA TYR A 24 4.32 -12.03 -11.86
C TYR A 24 4.69 -13.45 -11.44
N LYS A 25 4.56 -13.84 -10.15
CA LYS A 25 4.84 -15.22 -9.69
C LYS A 25 3.58 -16.06 -9.51
N TRP A 26 2.50 -15.51 -8.98
CA TRP A 26 1.33 -16.29 -8.58
C TRP A 26 0.17 -16.18 -9.58
N LEU A 27 -0.13 -14.97 -10.05
CA LEU A 27 -1.21 -14.75 -11.03
C LEU A 27 -0.74 -14.95 -12.47
N GLY A 28 0.56 -14.97 -12.75
CA GLY A 28 1.10 -15.21 -14.09
C GLY A 28 0.75 -16.58 -14.69
N GLN A 29 0.46 -17.58 -13.84
CA GLN A 29 -0.02 -18.91 -14.26
C GLN A 29 -1.55 -18.96 -14.43
N VAL A 30 -2.26 -18.00 -13.82
CA VAL A 30 -3.72 -17.92 -13.86
C VAL A 30 -4.09 -17.07 -15.07
N ARG A 31 -4.35 -17.74 -16.21
CA ARG A 31 -4.81 -17.12 -17.46
C ARG A 31 -6.23 -16.50 -17.36
N ALA A 32 -6.72 -16.24 -16.15
CA ALA A 32 -8.03 -15.67 -15.87
C ALA A 32 -7.89 -14.21 -15.42
N TRP A 33 -8.34 -13.31 -16.30
CA TRP A 33 -8.41 -11.85 -16.08
C TRP A 33 -9.08 -11.47 -14.75
N TYR A 34 -10.07 -12.26 -14.31
CA TYR A 34 -10.80 -12.07 -13.06
C TYR A 34 -9.91 -12.13 -11.80
N GLY A 35 -8.92 -13.02 -11.76
CA GLY A 35 -8.02 -13.15 -10.61
C GLY A 35 -7.06 -11.96 -10.47
N ALA A 36 -6.54 -11.48 -11.60
CA ALA A 36 -5.68 -10.29 -11.63
C ALA A 36 -6.47 -9.02 -11.25
N GLY A 37 -7.69 -8.86 -11.77
CA GLY A 37 -8.54 -7.71 -11.45
C GLY A 37 -8.89 -7.60 -9.97
N PHE A 38 -9.23 -8.73 -9.32
CA PHE A 38 -9.54 -8.75 -7.89
C PHE A 38 -8.33 -8.39 -7.03
N PHE A 39 -7.14 -8.91 -7.37
CA PHE A 39 -5.90 -8.55 -6.67
C PHE A 39 -5.60 -7.05 -6.80
N TRP A 40 -5.67 -6.49 -8.01
CA TRP A 40 -5.39 -5.07 -8.22
C TRP A 40 -6.41 -4.16 -7.53
N ALA A 41 -7.69 -4.56 -7.44
CA ALA A 41 -8.70 -3.82 -6.70
C ALA A 41 -8.40 -3.77 -5.19
N LEU A 42 -8.06 -4.92 -4.59
CA LEU A 42 -7.65 -4.98 -3.18
C LEU A 42 -6.34 -4.23 -2.92
N PHE A 43 -5.37 -4.36 -3.83
CA PHE A 43 -4.10 -3.66 -3.74
C PHE A 43 -4.29 -2.14 -3.74
N ALA A 44 -5.10 -1.62 -4.67
CA ALA A 44 -5.43 -0.20 -4.74
C ALA A 44 -6.12 0.30 -3.46
N LEU A 45 -7.06 -0.48 -2.90
CA LEU A 45 -7.70 -0.14 -1.63
C LEU A 45 -6.70 0.00 -0.48
N VAL A 46 -5.76 -0.95 -0.35
CA VAL A 46 -4.72 -0.91 0.68
C VAL A 46 -3.82 0.32 0.50
N VAL A 47 -3.43 0.63 -0.74
CA VAL A 47 -2.65 1.83 -1.05
C VAL A 47 -3.39 3.10 -0.64
N ILE A 48 -4.67 3.23 -0.98
CA ILE A 48 -5.49 4.40 -0.63
C ILE A 48 -5.56 4.58 0.90
N LEU A 49 -5.81 3.50 1.64
CA LEU A 49 -5.87 3.55 3.11
C LEU A 49 -4.55 4.03 3.72
N LEU A 50 -3.42 3.50 3.24
CA LEU A 50 -2.11 3.94 3.67
C LEU A 50 -1.88 5.41 3.31
N LEU A 51 -2.20 5.81 2.09
CA LEU A 51 -2.05 7.19 1.63
C LEU A 51 -2.86 8.17 2.49
N VAL A 52 -4.12 7.85 2.80
CA VAL A 52 -4.96 8.64 3.70
C VAL A 52 -4.31 8.74 5.09
N ARG A 53 -3.76 7.64 5.60
CA ARG A 53 -3.16 7.63 6.93
C ARG A 53 -1.84 8.39 7.03
N PHE A 54 -1.04 8.38 5.97
CA PHE A 54 0.16 9.20 5.85
C PHE A 54 -0.18 10.68 5.68
N THR A 55 -1.12 11.02 4.81
CA THR A 55 -1.51 12.41 4.53
C THR A 55 -2.24 13.08 5.70
N THR A 56 -3.04 12.34 6.46
CA THR A 56 -3.68 12.86 7.69
C THR A 56 -2.68 13.13 8.82
N GLY A 57 -1.57 12.39 8.87
CA GLY A 57 -0.48 12.65 9.81
C GLY A 57 0.30 13.92 9.49
N TRP A 58 0.20 14.44 8.26
CA TRP A 58 0.89 15.63 7.79
C TRP A 58 0.09 16.93 7.98
N LYS A 59 -0.97 16.93 8.79
CA LYS A 59 -1.66 18.19 9.10
C LYS A 59 -0.71 19.09 9.90
N GLU A 60 -0.16 20.09 9.22
CA GLU A 60 0.56 21.19 9.87
C GLU A 60 -0.37 21.84 10.91
N PRO A 61 0.13 22.15 12.13
CA PRO A 61 -0.64 22.94 13.07
C PRO A 61 -0.99 24.29 12.42
N PRO A 62 -2.22 24.81 12.60
CA PRO A 62 -2.61 26.08 12.02
C PRO A 62 -1.60 27.16 12.41
N LYS A 63 -0.97 27.78 11.41
CA LYS A 63 -0.08 28.93 11.62
C LYS A 63 -0.91 30.13 12.02
N GLY A 64 -0.89 30.45 13.31
CA GLY A 64 -1.18 31.78 13.85
C GLY A 64 -2.66 32.15 13.90
N VAL A 65 -3.19 32.17 15.13
CA VAL A 65 -3.96 33.31 15.62
C VAL A 65 -3.26 33.78 16.89
#